data_AF-A0A182VS71-F1
#
_entry.id   AF-A0A182VS71-F1
#
_cell.length_a   1.000
_cell.length_b   1.000
_cell.length_c   1.000
_cell.angle_alpha   90.00
_cell.angle_beta   90.00
_cell.angle_gamma   90.00
#
_symmetry.space_group_name_H-M   'P 1'
#
loop_
_entity.id
_entity.type
_entity.pdbx_description
1 polymer ?
#
loop_
_entity_poly.entity_id
_entity_poly.type
_entity_poly.pdbx_seq_one_letter_code
_entity_poly.pdbx_strand_id
1 'polypeptide(L)'
;MVIWCHLRRPLADRQEDVVQYVNRLVQDEQRDLHVGVFTCWLLQFTNSSSFATLQSGLASRISAHYIGLLQMNHQGKYVPASQEPNMALILLGSEIITHSDYNPITQWLPHLPIECKTIVLFERTSDTEQVLHIGQYLAMMGVWNVVLIATNIDALYVFHYGPVRVLNYTGYPESSVLFFDRLQSLETRNLNAAYTKDIRLVTPCQNTPAEDFRLFKLFADTVNLQLYTEEMQCHRNESPVLCGSSLVGLALFGFEKRLLRFTARSEIVTASALIAMFFLLKCAYEAKLISFITKTPRYPGALSVQELRERNITVYHKNFNTTHMNKLEGMLDVYDGDAIAFEGLTILDNIMVLNIEMLVNDVEDFDETPYNILEEIVFEALPFYSFQPKSPIRKPFLNYHLRVFEAGLPLHWEQETYGCYIAHANNLKLKRPRKPKENFIHEDKLKPLVLFFSVQWVLAVAVFVAENLFI
;
A
#
# COMPACT_ATOMS: atom_id res chain seq x y z
N MET A 1 47.57 14.86 20.02
CA MET A 1 48.47 13.83 20.57
C MET A 1 48.66 14.13 22.06
N VAL A 2 47.95 13.40 22.92
CA VAL A 2 48.04 13.50 24.37
C VAL A 2 48.29 12.09 24.88
N ILE A 3 49.42 11.87 25.54
CA ILE A 3 49.78 10.56 26.09
C ILE A 3 49.18 10.48 27.49
N TRP A 4 48.20 9.60 27.68
CA TRP A 4 47.61 9.32 28.99
C TRP A 4 48.04 7.93 29.48
N CYS A 5 48.63 7.89 30.67
CA CYS A 5 48.91 6.66 31.37
C CYS A 5 47.61 6.11 31.97
N HIS A 6 46.96 5.16 31.29
CA HIS A 6 45.94 4.32 31.93
C HIS A 6 46.60 3.45 33.02
N LEU A 7 46.49 3.87 34.27
CA LEU A 7 46.44 2.90 35.37
C LEU A 7 45.18 2.06 35.15
N ARG A 8 45.35 0.79 34.75
CA ARG A 8 44.28 -0.20 34.75
C ARG A 8 43.73 -0.30 36.17
N ARG A 9 42.52 0.23 36.40
CA ARG A 9 41.74 -0.10 37.59
C ARG A 9 41.40 -1.60 37.56
N PRO A 10 41.29 -2.27 38.71
CA PRO A 10 40.65 -3.57 38.81
C PRO A 10 39.28 -3.57 38.12
N LEU A 11 38.92 -4.69 37.48
CA LEU A 11 37.63 -4.83 36.77
C LEU A 11 36.43 -4.60 37.71
N ALA A 12 36.53 -5.04 38.96
CA ALA A 12 35.48 -4.85 39.98
C ALA A 12 35.21 -3.36 40.27
N ASP A 13 36.25 -2.56 40.47
CA ASP A 13 36.15 -1.11 40.69
C ASP A 13 35.45 -0.42 39.51
N ARG A 14 35.79 -0.83 38.28
CA ARG A 14 35.16 -0.30 37.07
C ARG A 14 33.69 -0.72 36.92
N GLN A 15 33.35 -1.93 37.31
CA GLN A 15 31.95 -2.39 37.32
C GLN A 15 31.11 -1.60 38.32
N GLU A 16 31.65 -1.35 39.52
CA GLU A 16 31.02 -0.49 40.53
C GLU A 16 30.85 0.96 40.02
N ASP A 17 31.89 1.55 39.42
CA ASP A 17 31.82 2.85 38.74
C ASP A 17 30.66 2.89 37.70
N VAL A 18 30.52 1.85 36.87
CA VAL A 18 29.45 1.74 35.85
C VAL A 18 28.08 1.58 36.50
N VAL A 19 27.93 0.77 37.55
CA VAL A 19 26.67 0.62 38.30
C VAL A 19 26.25 1.94 38.95
N GLN A 20 27.20 2.68 39.55
CA GLN A 20 26.94 4.00 40.12
C GLN A 20 26.53 5.01 39.05
N TYR A 21 27.21 5.02 37.90
CA TYR A 21 26.89 5.91 36.79
C TYR A 21 25.51 5.62 36.18
N VAL A 22 25.22 4.37 35.84
CA VAL A 22 23.91 3.99 35.27
C VAL A 22 22.79 4.29 36.24
N ASN A 23 22.97 4.05 37.55
CA ASN A 23 21.98 4.44 38.55
C ASN A 23 21.74 5.96 38.58
N ARG A 24 22.79 6.78 38.49
CA ARG A 24 22.64 8.24 38.40
C ARG A 24 21.91 8.65 37.12
N LEU A 25 22.31 8.08 35.98
CA LEU A 25 21.69 8.35 34.67
C LEU A 25 20.20 8.01 34.67
N VAL A 26 19.82 6.87 35.28
CA VAL A 26 18.43 6.46 35.51
C VAL A 26 17.68 7.48 36.39
N GLN A 27 18.28 7.99 37.47
CA GLN A 27 17.66 8.99 38.35
C GLN A 27 17.48 10.36 37.67
N ASP A 28 18.48 10.81 36.91
CA ASP A 28 18.41 12.08 36.19
C ASP A 28 17.29 12.00 35.12
N GLU A 29 17.18 10.87 34.42
CA GLU A 29 16.09 10.59 33.47
C GLU A 29 14.70 10.44 34.12
N GLN A 30 14.62 9.85 35.32
CA GLN A 30 13.38 9.78 36.10
C GLN A 30 12.88 11.17 36.51
N ARG A 31 13.79 12.15 36.74
CA ARG A 31 13.43 13.54 37.05
C ARG A 31 12.96 14.30 35.81
N ASP A 32 13.58 14.06 34.66
CA ASP A 32 13.20 14.70 33.39
C ASP A 32 11.80 14.23 32.93
N LEU A 33 11.40 13.00 33.26
CA LEU A 33 10.05 12.47 33.01
C LEU A 33 9.02 12.95 34.05
N HIS A 34 8.64 14.23 33.95
CA HIS A 34 7.75 14.94 34.88
C HIS A 34 6.33 14.35 35.03
N VAL A 35 5.90 13.45 34.13
CA VAL A 35 4.55 12.87 34.10
C VAL A 35 4.61 11.39 33.71
N GLY A 36 4.40 10.48 34.68
CA GLY A 36 4.23 9.05 34.41
C GLY A 36 4.80 8.12 35.48
N VAL A 37 4.63 6.81 35.28
CA VAL A 37 5.30 5.76 36.05
C VAL A 37 6.57 5.37 35.31
N PHE A 38 7.74 5.68 35.89
CA PHE A 38 9.02 5.32 35.28
C PHE A 38 9.24 3.80 35.30
N THR A 39 9.18 3.19 34.13
CA THR A 39 9.35 1.74 33.94
C THR A 39 10.69 1.46 33.26
N CYS A 40 11.50 0.60 33.88
CA CYS A 40 12.82 0.19 33.42
C CYS A 40 12.85 -1.32 33.18
N TRP A 41 13.27 -1.76 31.99
CA TRP A 41 13.52 -3.17 31.70
C TRP A 41 15.01 -3.47 31.80
N LEU A 42 15.39 -4.53 32.53
CA LEU A 42 16.76 -5.01 32.68
C LEU A 42 16.89 -6.39 32.04
N LEU A 43 17.47 -6.42 30.83
CA LEU A 43 17.57 -7.58 29.95
C LEU A 43 19.01 -8.11 29.95
N GLN A 44 19.23 -9.37 30.37
CA GLN A 44 20.57 -9.99 30.36
C GLN A 44 20.71 -11.04 29.25
N PHE A 45 21.51 -10.73 28.23
CA PHE A 45 21.75 -11.63 27.09
C PHE A 45 23.02 -12.50 27.22
N THR A 46 23.60 -12.62 28.41
CA THR A 46 24.86 -13.35 28.63
C THR A 46 24.82 -14.26 29.86
N ASN A 47 25.55 -15.38 29.80
CA ASN A 47 25.74 -16.32 30.90
C ASN A 47 26.91 -15.97 31.85
N SER A 48 27.67 -14.90 31.58
CA SER A 48 28.83 -14.57 32.40
C SER A 48 28.45 -14.18 33.83
N SER A 49 29.20 -14.72 34.80
CA SER A 49 29.09 -14.34 36.21
C SER A 49 29.43 -12.86 36.46
N SER A 50 30.31 -12.26 35.64
CA SER A 50 30.63 -10.82 35.70
C SER A 50 29.37 -9.96 35.54
N PHE A 51 28.48 -10.36 34.62
CA PHE A 51 27.22 -9.69 34.36
C PHE A 51 26.11 -10.05 35.33
N ALA A 52 26.12 -11.24 35.95
CA ALA A 52 25.20 -11.55 37.04
C ALA A 52 25.42 -10.63 38.25
N THR A 53 26.68 -10.37 38.62
CA THR A 53 27.01 -9.39 39.66
C THR A 53 26.57 -7.98 39.24
N LEU A 54 26.88 -7.56 38.00
CA LEU A 54 26.47 -6.25 37.47
C LEU A 54 24.93 -6.08 37.46
N GLN A 55 24.19 -7.09 37.01
CA GLN A 55 22.73 -7.15 37.01
C GLN A 55 22.19 -6.99 38.43
N SER A 56 22.71 -7.75 39.40
CA SER A 56 22.24 -7.68 40.78
C SER A 56 22.50 -6.32 41.45
N GLY A 57 23.64 -5.68 41.13
CA GLY A 57 23.97 -4.33 41.59
C GLY A 57 23.05 -3.26 40.99
N LEU A 58 22.81 -3.31 39.68
CA LEU A 58 21.86 -2.43 38.99
C LEU A 58 20.45 -2.63 39.54
N ALA A 59 20.00 -3.87 39.65
CA ALA A 59 18.68 -4.23 40.16
C ALA A 59 18.44 -3.67 41.56
N SER A 60 19.38 -3.91 42.48
CA SER A 60 19.31 -3.40 43.85
C SER A 60 19.18 -1.88 43.88
N ARG A 61 20.04 -1.15 43.15
CA ARG A 61 20.03 0.32 43.19
C ARG A 61 18.81 0.93 42.51
N ILE A 62 18.43 0.44 41.33
CA ILE A 62 17.28 0.97 40.58
C ILE A 62 15.97 0.71 41.33
N SER A 63 15.80 -0.49 41.91
CA SER A 63 14.62 -0.82 42.71
C SER A 63 14.46 0.07 43.96
N ALA A 64 15.56 0.58 44.52
CA ALA A 64 15.53 1.46 45.69
C ALA A 64 14.94 2.86 45.40
N HIS A 65 14.79 3.26 44.13
CA HIS A 65 14.25 4.56 43.71
C HIS A 65 12.79 4.48 43.22
N TYR A 66 12.05 3.47 43.68
CA TYR A 66 10.63 3.22 43.34
C TYR A 66 10.36 3.06 41.83
N ILE A 67 11.36 2.60 41.08
CA ILE A 67 11.27 2.36 39.64
C ILE A 67 10.63 1.00 39.38
N GLY A 68 9.68 0.96 38.43
CA GLY A 68 9.08 -0.28 37.96
C GLY A 68 10.12 -1.10 37.18
N LEU A 69 10.80 -2.03 37.84
CA LEU A 69 11.90 -2.80 37.27
C LEU A 69 11.44 -4.21 36.81
N LEU A 70 11.43 -4.45 35.50
CA LEU A 70 11.22 -5.78 34.92
C LEU A 70 12.57 -6.42 34.61
N GLN A 71 12.88 -7.58 35.21
CA GLN A 71 14.15 -8.29 34.98
C GLN A 71 13.93 -9.54 34.13
N MET A 72 14.76 -9.74 33.11
CA MET A 72 14.71 -10.91 32.23
C MET A 72 16.13 -11.36 31.83
N ASN A 73 16.28 -12.64 31.51
CA ASN A 73 17.52 -13.21 30.96
C ASN A 73 17.29 -13.77 29.54
N HIS A 74 18.36 -14.15 28.85
CA HIS A 74 18.36 -14.72 27.50
C HIS A 74 17.49 -15.98 27.30
N GLN A 75 17.09 -16.66 28.39
CA GLN A 75 16.25 -17.85 28.36
C GLN A 75 14.75 -17.51 28.53
N GLY A 76 14.45 -16.27 28.91
CA GLY A 76 13.09 -15.77 29.04
C GLY A 76 12.43 -15.56 27.68
N LYS A 77 11.36 -16.33 27.41
CA LYS A 77 10.42 -15.99 26.33
C LYS A 77 9.82 -14.62 26.60
N TYR A 78 9.64 -13.82 25.55
CA TYR A 78 8.85 -12.61 25.67
C TYR A 78 7.41 -12.97 26.06
N VAL A 79 7.01 -12.54 27.26
CA VAL A 79 5.61 -12.47 27.67
C VAL A 79 5.25 -10.98 27.66
N PRO A 80 4.27 -10.53 26.87
CA PRO A 80 3.91 -9.13 26.81
C PRO A 80 3.45 -8.64 28.19
N ALA A 81 4.32 -7.90 28.86
CA ALA A 81 3.98 -7.16 30.06
C ALA A 81 3.03 -6.01 29.69
N SER A 82 2.08 -5.70 30.56
CA SER A 82 1.13 -4.59 30.36
C SER A 82 1.74 -3.19 30.56
N GLN A 83 3.06 -3.10 30.75
CA GLN A 83 3.79 -1.86 31.02
C GLN A 83 4.91 -1.66 30.00
N GLU A 84 4.78 -0.63 29.17
CA GLU A 84 5.81 -0.21 28.21
C GLU A 84 6.98 0.48 28.95
N PRO A 85 8.25 0.17 28.62
CA PRO A 85 9.40 0.75 29.29
C PRO A 85 9.75 2.15 28.76
N ASN A 86 10.02 3.08 29.67
CA ASN A 86 10.66 4.35 29.35
C ASN A 86 12.17 4.18 29.15
N MET A 87 12.77 3.19 29.82
CA MET A 87 14.19 2.88 29.73
C MET A 87 14.42 1.36 29.62
N ALA A 88 15.43 0.97 28.83
CA ALA A 88 15.90 -0.41 28.72
C ALA A 88 17.41 -0.48 29.00
N LEU A 89 17.80 -1.37 29.92
CA LEU A 89 19.16 -1.72 30.23
C LEU A 89 19.45 -3.11 29.65
N ILE A 90 20.34 -3.18 28.67
CA ILE A 90 20.70 -4.41 27.96
C ILE A 90 22.12 -4.80 28.35
N LEU A 91 22.29 -5.96 28.98
CA LEU A 91 23.57 -6.53 29.35
C LEU A 91 23.99 -7.53 28.26
N LEU A 92 24.89 -7.11 27.37
CA LEU A 92 25.54 -7.97 26.39
C LEU A 92 26.86 -8.51 26.97
N GLY A 93 27.22 -9.75 26.66
CA GLY A 93 28.48 -10.33 27.13
C GLY A 93 29.70 -9.82 26.36
N SER A 94 30.75 -10.63 26.36
CA SER A 94 31.84 -10.54 25.39
C SER A 94 31.50 -11.18 24.03
N GLU A 95 30.36 -11.88 23.95
CA GLU A 95 29.85 -12.50 22.73
C GLU A 95 29.45 -11.44 21.68
N ILE A 96 29.87 -11.67 20.44
CA ILE A 96 29.44 -10.90 19.28
C ILE A 96 28.00 -11.32 18.98
N ILE A 97 27.10 -10.37 18.69
CA ILE A 97 25.74 -10.70 18.25
C ILE A 97 25.84 -11.39 16.88
N THR A 98 25.78 -12.73 16.85
CA THR A 98 25.81 -13.51 15.60
C THR A 98 24.40 -13.73 15.05
N HIS A 99 24.29 -14.08 13.76
CA HIS A 99 23.00 -14.44 13.16
C HIS A 99 22.32 -15.67 13.82
N SER A 100 23.05 -16.46 14.62
CA SER A 100 22.52 -17.57 15.41
C SER A 100 21.89 -17.16 16.75
N ASP A 101 22.31 -16.03 17.33
CA ASP A 101 21.82 -15.54 18.65
C ASP A 101 20.47 -14.82 18.55
N TYR A 102 19.81 -14.94 17.39
CA TYR A 102 18.70 -14.09 17.00
C TYR A 102 17.45 -14.34 17.83
N ASN A 103 17.06 -15.59 18.10
CA ASN A 103 15.74 -15.89 18.65
C ASN A 103 15.34 -15.09 19.91
N PRO A 104 16.18 -14.92 20.96
CA PRO A 104 15.83 -14.09 22.10
C PRO A 104 15.86 -12.59 21.74
N ILE A 105 16.93 -12.13 21.09
CA ILE A 105 17.16 -10.70 20.86
C ILE A 105 16.14 -10.14 19.85
N THR A 106 15.82 -10.87 18.78
CA THR A 106 14.80 -10.49 17.79
C THR A 106 13.37 -10.59 18.33
N GLN A 107 13.12 -11.32 19.43
CA GLN A 107 11.82 -11.28 20.11
C GLN A 107 11.70 -10.04 20.99
N TRP A 108 12.72 -9.72 21.79
CA TRP A 108 12.64 -8.60 22.75
C TRP A 108 12.81 -7.22 22.10
N LEU A 109 13.77 -7.05 21.17
CA LEU A 109 14.07 -5.72 20.62
C LEU A 109 12.88 -5.06 19.90
N PRO A 110 12.05 -5.73 19.06
CA PRO A 110 10.90 -5.08 18.41
C PRO A 110 9.89 -4.47 19.38
N HIS A 111 9.81 -4.97 20.61
CA HIS A 111 8.88 -4.48 21.64
C HIS A 111 9.40 -3.30 22.45
N LEU A 112 10.67 -2.89 22.29
CA LEU A 112 11.16 -1.63 22.85
C LEU A 112 10.49 -0.45 22.14
N PRO A 113 9.76 0.43 22.84
CA PRO A 113 9.20 1.65 22.28
C PRO A 113 10.28 2.52 21.63
N ILE A 114 9.94 3.27 20.59
CA ILE A 114 10.92 4.10 19.88
C ILE A 114 11.53 5.21 20.78
N GLU A 115 10.74 5.73 21.72
CA GLU A 115 11.17 6.73 22.70
C GLU A 115 12.01 6.13 23.84
N CYS A 116 12.05 4.80 23.96
CA CYS A 116 12.71 4.10 25.05
C CYS A 116 14.23 4.35 25.04
N LYS A 117 14.72 4.99 26.10
CA LYS A 117 16.16 5.26 26.26
C LYS A 117 16.86 3.94 26.56
N THR A 118 17.74 3.52 25.66
CA THR A 118 18.36 2.18 25.71
C THR A 118 19.84 2.31 26.07
N ILE A 119 20.24 1.72 27.19
CA ILE A 119 21.65 1.64 27.62
C ILE A 119 22.11 0.20 27.46
N VAL A 120 23.18 -0.01 26.73
CA VAL A 120 23.76 -1.31 26.40
C VAL A 120 25.11 -1.42 27.10
N LEU A 121 25.19 -2.27 28.12
CA LEU A 121 26.42 -2.56 28.86
C LEU A 121 27.07 -3.78 28.22
N PHE A 122 28.33 -3.69 27.83
CA PHE A 122 29.03 -4.77 27.12
C PHE A 122 30.52 -4.87 27.47
N GLU A 123 31.11 -6.06 27.32
CA GLU A 123 32.56 -6.22 27.43
C GLU A 123 33.19 -5.98 26.04
N ARG A 124 33.92 -4.88 25.87
CA ARG A 124 34.59 -4.58 24.59
C ARG A 124 35.78 -5.52 24.40
N THR A 125 35.77 -6.29 23.32
CA THR A 125 36.92 -7.08 22.88
C THR A 125 38.01 -6.20 22.26
N SER A 126 39.11 -6.78 21.76
CA SER A 126 40.13 -6.03 21.02
C SER A 126 39.60 -5.40 19.72
N ASP A 127 38.49 -5.92 19.19
CA ASP A 127 37.89 -5.45 17.95
C ASP A 127 37.09 -4.14 18.17
N THR A 128 37.28 -3.18 17.28
CA THR A 128 36.48 -1.93 17.22
C THR A 128 35.20 -2.10 16.40
N GLU A 129 35.16 -3.03 15.44
CA GLU A 129 33.99 -3.26 14.59
C GLU A 129 32.82 -3.87 15.37
N GLN A 130 33.10 -4.64 16.44
CA GLN A 130 32.08 -5.15 17.37
C GLN A 130 31.08 -4.06 17.82
N VAL A 131 31.58 -2.84 18.10
CA VAL A 131 30.75 -1.69 18.48
C VAL A 131 29.85 -1.28 17.32
N LEU A 132 30.42 -1.08 16.12
CA LEU A 132 29.69 -0.70 14.92
C LEU A 132 28.62 -1.73 14.53
N HIS A 133 28.92 -3.03 14.64
CA HIS A 133 27.96 -4.10 14.37
C HIS A 133 26.78 -4.11 15.35
N ILE A 134 27.02 -3.93 16.66
CA ILE A 134 25.93 -3.79 17.64
C ILE A 134 25.06 -2.58 17.31
N GLY A 135 25.66 -1.44 16.95
CA GLY A 135 24.94 -0.22 16.58
C GLY A 135 24.12 -0.36 15.31
N GLN A 136 24.69 -0.93 14.24
CA GLN A 136 23.99 -1.23 12.99
C GLN A 136 22.81 -2.18 13.22
N TYR A 137 23.01 -3.24 14.00
CA TYR A 137 21.96 -4.21 14.29
C TYR A 137 20.81 -3.59 15.10
N LEU A 138 21.11 -2.81 16.15
CA LEU A 138 20.09 -2.09 16.91
C LEU A 138 19.32 -1.08 16.05
N ALA A 139 20.00 -0.37 15.14
CA ALA A 139 19.39 0.52 14.17
C ALA A 139 18.48 -0.22 13.15
N MET A 140 18.91 -1.38 12.64
CA MET A 140 18.07 -2.24 11.78
C MET A 140 16.80 -2.72 12.53
N MET A 141 16.91 -2.96 13.84
CA MET A 141 15.79 -3.29 14.73
C MET A 141 15.00 -2.06 15.21
N GLY A 142 15.28 -0.88 14.65
CA GLY A 142 14.62 0.39 14.93
C GLY A 142 14.81 0.92 16.36
N VAL A 143 15.86 0.51 17.06
CA VAL A 143 16.23 1.03 18.38
C VAL A 143 17.22 2.17 18.18
N TRP A 144 16.76 3.41 18.32
CA TRP A 144 17.52 4.60 17.91
C TRP A 144 18.16 5.37 19.07
N ASN A 145 17.53 5.38 20.26
CA ASN A 145 18.01 6.10 21.44
C ASN A 145 19.01 5.24 22.24
N VAL A 146 20.17 4.94 21.66
CA VAL A 146 21.10 3.93 22.19
C VAL A 146 22.42 4.51 22.69
N VAL A 147 22.77 4.18 23.93
CA VAL A 147 24.08 4.42 24.55
C VAL A 147 24.76 3.08 24.85
N LEU A 148 25.98 2.87 24.34
CA LEU A 148 26.82 1.70 24.65
C LEU A 148 27.89 2.08 25.67
N ILE A 149 27.99 1.33 26.77
CA ILE A 149 29.00 1.54 27.81
C ILE A 149 29.86 0.28 27.92
N ALA A 150 31.17 0.42 27.68
CA ALA A 150 32.09 -0.68 27.92
C ALA A 150 32.29 -0.87 29.43
N THR A 151 32.07 -2.10 29.93
CA THR A 151 32.23 -2.45 31.34
C THR A 151 33.69 -2.69 31.74
N ASN A 152 34.56 -2.93 30.76
CA ASN A 152 35.96 -3.33 30.96
C ASN A 152 36.99 -2.26 30.56
N ILE A 153 36.58 -1.15 29.94
CA ILE A 153 37.44 -0.01 29.60
C ILE A 153 36.72 1.33 29.84
N ASP A 154 37.47 2.42 29.93
CA ASP A 154 36.94 3.79 30.02
C ASP A 154 36.49 4.30 28.64
N ALA A 155 35.46 3.66 28.07
CA ALA A 155 34.85 4.09 26.82
C ALA A 155 33.33 3.95 26.86
N LEU A 156 32.67 5.02 26.44
CA LEU A 156 31.25 5.11 26.18
C LEU A 156 31.09 5.54 24.72
N TYR A 157 30.14 4.93 24.02
CA TYR A 157 29.80 5.20 22.63
C TYR A 157 28.31 5.53 22.59
N VAL A 158 27.92 6.57 21.86
CA VAL A 158 26.49 6.87 21.63
C VAL A 158 26.21 6.64 20.17
N PHE A 159 25.12 5.96 19.84
CA PHE A 159 24.67 5.85 18.46
C PHE A 159 23.61 6.88 18.16
N HIS A 160 23.69 7.42 16.95
CA HIS A 160 22.85 8.50 16.48
C HIS A 160 22.17 8.09 15.18
N TYR A 161 21.03 8.71 14.88
CA TYR A 161 20.34 8.58 13.60
C TYR A 161 21.33 8.71 12.43
N GLY A 162 21.17 7.85 11.43
CA GLY A 162 22.22 7.52 10.46
C GLY A 162 22.88 8.74 9.80
N PRO A 163 24.22 8.73 9.60
CA PRO A 163 25.14 7.61 9.83
C PRO A 163 25.50 7.41 11.31
N VAL A 164 25.81 6.16 11.67
CA VAL A 164 26.36 5.79 12.98
C VAL A 164 27.64 6.60 13.23
N ARG A 165 27.59 7.54 14.18
CA ARG A 165 28.76 8.31 14.65
C ARG A 165 29.21 7.73 15.98
N VAL A 166 30.51 7.51 16.16
CA VAL A 166 31.10 7.02 17.40
C VAL A 166 31.77 8.19 18.14
N LEU A 167 31.17 8.62 19.26
CA LEU A 167 31.74 9.64 20.14
C LEU A 167 32.39 8.98 21.35
N ASN A 168 33.71 9.13 21.50
CA ASN A 168 34.46 8.63 22.65
C ASN A 168 34.50 9.68 23.77
N TYR A 169 34.01 9.34 24.96
CA TYR A 169 34.05 10.20 26.15
C TYR A 169 35.09 9.71 27.17
N THR A 170 35.84 10.65 27.76
CA THR A 170 36.67 10.40 28.94
C THR A 170 35.86 10.70 30.21
N GLY A 171 35.50 9.67 30.96
CA GLY A 171 34.61 9.78 32.13
C GLY A 171 33.14 9.63 31.78
N TYR A 172 32.27 10.20 32.60
CA TYR A 172 30.84 9.95 32.60
C TYR A 172 30.04 11.22 32.25
N PRO A 173 29.52 11.34 31.00
CA PRO A 173 28.75 12.51 30.57
C PRO A 173 27.34 12.56 31.19
N GLU A 174 26.70 13.72 31.14
CA GLU A 174 25.33 13.92 31.64
C GLU A 174 24.25 13.34 30.71
N SER A 175 23.06 13.07 31.24
CA SER A 175 21.90 12.54 30.48
C SER A 175 21.59 13.37 29.24
N SER A 176 21.62 14.70 29.39
CA SER A 176 21.38 15.71 28.36
C SER A 176 22.35 15.62 27.17
N VAL A 177 23.58 15.13 27.39
CA VAL A 177 24.60 14.92 26.35
C VAL A 177 24.38 13.60 25.62
N LEU A 178 23.89 12.58 26.34
CA LEU A 178 23.66 11.23 25.82
C LEU A 178 22.36 11.11 25.01
N PHE A 179 21.26 11.61 25.55
CA PHE A 179 19.90 11.41 25.04
C PHE A 179 19.27 12.71 24.51
N PHE A 180 20.12 13.62 24.01
CA PHE A 180 19.73 14.93 23.47
C PHE A 180 18.63 14.81 22.41
N ASP A 181 17.49 15.48 22.62
CA ASP A 181 16.35 15.39 21.70
C ASP A 181 16.67 16.04 20.35
N ARG A 182 16.84 15.17 19.34
CA ARG A 182 17.22 15.57 17.98
C ARG A 182 16.07 15.61 16.98
N LEU A 183 14.81 15.36 17.36
CA LEU A 183 13.72 15.69 16.43
C LEU A 183 13.71 17.19 16.09
N GLN A 184 14.20 18.04 16.99
CA GLN A 184 14.42 19.47 16.77
C GLN A 184 15.76 19.82 16.07
N SER A 185 16.70 18.87 15.92
CA SER A 185 18.06 19.11 15.39
C SER A 185 18.57 18.04 14.41
N LEU A 186 17.64 17.39 13.70
CA LEU A 186 17.93 16.57 12.53
C LEU A 186 18.59 17.42 11.42
N GLU A 187 19.92 17.30 11.28
CA GLU A 187 20.67 17.89 10.15
C GLU A 187 20.18 17.33 8.81
N THR A 188 19.79 16.05 8.80
CA THR A 188 19.13 15.38 7.68
C THR A 188 17.70 15.87 7.54
N ARG A 189 17.52 16.97 6.81
CA ARG A 189 16.19 17.47 6.43
C ARG A 189 15.49 16.59 5.41
N ASN A 190 16.04 15.46 5.00
CA ASN A 190 15.58 14.73 3.82
C ASN A 190 14.61 13.62 4.23
N LEU A 191 13.35 13.76 3.83
CA LEU A 191 12.33 12.72 3.94
C LEU A 191 12.22 12.00 2.59
N ASN A 192 12.71 10.76 2.51
CA ASN A 192 12.55 9.96 1.30
C ASN A 192 11.23 9.18 1.39
N ALA A 193 10.35 9.34 0.40
CA ALA A 193 9.12 8.59 0.24
C ALA A 193 9.10 7.92 -1.14
N ALA A 194 8.67 6.66 -1.20
CA ALA A 194 8.41 5.98 -2.44
C ALA A 194 6.90 5.86 -2.64
N TYR A 195 6.42 6.06 -3.87
CA TYR A 195 4.99 5.96 -4.18
C TYR A 195 4.76 5.15 -5.47
N THR A 196 3.69 4.36 -5.50
CA THR A 196 3.24 3.66 -6.72
C THR A 196 2.17 4.52 -7.39
N LYS A 197 2.26 4.75 -8.70
CA LYS A 197 1.20 5.47 -9.43
C LYS A 197 -0.07 4.63 -9.53
N ASP A 198 -1.11 5.11 -8.88
CA ASP A 198 -2.49 4.73 -9.12
C ASP A 198 -3.22 5.83 -9.93
N ILE A 199 -4.43 5.55 -10.42
CA ILE A 199 -5.29 6.53 -11.12
C ILE A 199 -5.65 7.75 -10.25
N ARG A 200 -5.49 7.64 -8.92
CA ARG A 200 -5.58 8.76 -7.96
C ARG A 200 -4.40 9.74 -8.05
N LEU A 201 -3.26 9.30 -8.58
CA LEU A 201 -2.02 10.08 -8.70
C LEU A 201 -1.79 10.70 -10.08
N VAL A 202 -2.38 10.12 -11.13
CA VAL A 202 -2.36 10.67 -12.49
C VAL A 202 -3.72 11.29 -12.82
N THR A 203 -4.01 12.42 -12.20
CA THR A 203 -5.13 13.25 -12.68
C THR A 203 -4.77 13.83 -14.07
N PRO A 204 -5.73 14.05 -14.99
CA PRO A 204 -5.48 14.75 -16.24
C PRO A 204 -5.03 16.21 -16.02
N CYS A 205 -5.15 16.70 -14.79
CA CYS A 205 -4.69 17.99 -14.33
C CYS A 205 -3.22 17.89 -13.88
N GLN A 206 -2.30 17.99 -14.85
CA GLN A 206 -0.85 17.73 -14.72
C GLN A 206 -0.10 18.44 -13.57
N ASN A 207 -0.74 19.38 -12.86
CA ASN A 207 -0.15 20.19 -11.78
C ASN A 207 -0.76 19.93 -10.39
N THR A 208 -1.80 19.10 -10.25
CA THR A 208 -2.40 18.78 -8.95
C THR A 208 -1.85 17.45 -8.41
N PRO A 209 -0.89 17.47 -7.46
CA PRO A 209 -0.46 16.25 -6.78
C PRO A 209 -1.63 15.64 -6.00
N ALA A 210 -1.64 14.30 -5.87
CA ALA A 210 -2.67 13.58 -5.11
C ALA A 210 -2.74 14.00 -3.65
N GLU A 211 -3.86 13.67 -3.01
CA GLU A 211 -4.13 13.91 -1.59
C GLU A 211 -2.97 13.47 -0.68
N ASP A 212 -2.54 12.21 -0.79
CA ASP A 212 -1.44 11.66 0.01
C ASP A 212 -0.14 12.46 -0.19
N PHE A 213 0.16 12.83 -1.44
CA PHE A 213 1.36 13.60 -1.77
C PHE A 213 1.29 15.03 -1.22
N ARG A 214 0.10 15.66 -1.27
CA ARG A 214 -0.14 16.97 -0.63
C ARG A 214 0.05 16.87 0.89
N LEU A 215 -0.48 15.82 1.52
CA LEU A 215 -0.33 15.57 2.95
C LEU A 215 1.14 15.37 3.34
N PHE A 216 1.89 14.49 2.65
CA PHE A 216 3.30 14.26 2.94
C PHE A 216 4.16 15.49 2.68
N LYS A 217 3.87 16.24 1.62
CA LYS A 217 4.57 17.50 1.31
C LYS A 217 4.28 18.57 2.37
N LEU A 218 3.01 18.80 2.70
CA LEU A 218 2.61 19.80 3.68
C LEU A 218 3.09 19.43 5.09
N PHE A 219 3.13 18.13 5.43
CA PHE A 219 3.80 17.63 6.64
C PHE A 219 5.29 18.00 6.62
N ALA A 220 6.01 17.64 5.55
CA ALA A 220 7.44 17.91 5.41
C ALA A 220 7.73 19.42 5.50
N ASP A 221 6.99 20.26 4.77
CA ASP A 221 7.07 21.73 4.84
C ASP A 221 6.83 22.24 6.28
N THR A 222 5.82 21.69 6.99
CA THR A 222 5.48 22.06 8.39
C THR A 222 6.62 21.73 9.37
N VAL A 223 7.35 20.64 9.16
CA VAL A 223 8.52 20.24 9.97
C VAL A 223 9.87 20.62 9.35
N ASN A 224 9.89 21.50 8.33
CA ASN A 224 11.10 21.99 7.65
C ASN A 224 11.99 20.85 7.08
N LEU A 225 11.35 19.81 6.56
CA LEU A 225 11.96 18.70 5.82
C LEU A 225 11.77 18.88 4.30
N GLN A 226 12.79 18.56 3.53
CA GLN A 226 12.74 18.36 2.08
C GLN A 226 12.20 16.95 1.78
N LEU A 227 11.02 16.87 1.18
CA LEU A 227 10.45 15.61 0.68
C LEU A 227 11.08 15.24 -0.68
N TYR A 228 11.77 14.11 -0.72
CA TYR A 228 12.22 13.45 -1.94
C TYR A 228 11.27 12.30 -2.24
N THR A 229 10.57 12.37 -3.39
CA THR A 229 9.64 11.33 -3.82
C THR A 229 10.17 10.57 -5.02
N GLU A 230 10.23 9.25 -4.90
CA GLU A 230 10.61 8.34 -5.98
C GLU A 230 9.39 7.51 -6.41
N GLU A 231 9.19 7.40 -7.72
CA GLU A 231 8.10 6.62 -8.30
C GLU A 231 8.54 5.16 -8.45
N MET A 232 7.83 4.25 -7.80
CA MET A 232 7.97 2.82 -8.04
C MET A 232 7.34 2.48 -9.39
N GLN A 233 8.16 2.15 -10.38
CA GLN A 233 7.69 1.63 -11.66
C GLN A 233 7.23 0.19 -11.44
N CYS A 234 5.96 -0.06 -11.76
CA CYS A 234 5.22 -1.21 -11.26
C CYS A 234 4.31 -1.87 -12.32
N HIS A 235 4.40 -3.19 -12.47
CA HIS A 235 3.57 -3.99 -13.36
C HIS A 235 2.28 -4.48 -12.66
N ARG A 236 1.14 -4.48 -13.35
CA ARG A 236 -0.20 -4.49 -12.70
C ARG A 236 -0.58 -5.79 -11.95
N ASN A 237 -0.03 -6.94 -12.32
CA ASN A 237 -0.37 -8.24 -11.69
C ASN A 237 0.65 -8.65 -10.62
N GLU A 238 1.51 -7.71 -10.23
CA GLU A 238 2.64 -7.94 -9.34
C GLU A 238 2.40 -7.16 -8.06
N SER A 239 2.72 -7.74 -6.89
CA SER A 239 2.85 -6.92 -5.69
C SER A 239 3.93 -5.86 -5.93
N PRO A 240 4.03 -4.78 -5.13
CA PRO A 240 5.09 -3.77 -5.28
C PRO A 240 6.53 -4.32 -5.25
N VAL A 241 6.71 -5.62 -4.98
CA VAL A 241 7.96 -6.37 -4.99
C VAL A 241 8.29 -7.01 -6.35
N LEU A 242 7.31 -7.54 -7.11
CA LEU A 242 7.60 -8.29 -8.36
C LEU A 242 7.71 -7.37 -9.60
N CYS A 243 6.99 -6.25 -9.50
CA CYS A 243 6.65 -5.14 -10.39
C CYS A 243 7.57 -4.70 -11.58
N GLY A 244 8.31 -5.58 -12.23
CA GLY A 244 9.48 -5.23 -13.05
C GLY A 244 9.47 -5.54 -14.56
N SER A 245 8.43 -6.14 -15.17
CA SER A 245 8.61 -6.65 -16.56
C SER A 245 7.42 -6.76 -17.55
N SER A 246 7.39 -5.79 -18.50
CA SER A 246 7.25 -5.97 -19.98
C SER A 246 5.88 -6.01 -20.72
N LEU A 247 5.90 -5.51 -21.97
CA LEU A 247 4.77 -5.33 -22.91
C LEU A 247 4.80 -6.32 -24.10
N VAL A 248 3.69 -7.03 -24.39
CA VAL A 248 3.32 -7.51 -25.74
C VAL A 248 1.78 -7.61 -25.83
N GLY A 249 1.15 -7.05 -26.87
CA GLY A 249 -0.30 -7.24 -27.07
C GLY A 249 -0.92 -6.47 -28.24
N LEU A 250 -0.36 -5.32 -28.61
CA LEU A 250 -0.86 -4.48 -29.72
C LEU A 250 -0.80 -5.14 -31.12
N ALA A 251 -0.17 -6.31 -31.23
CA ALA A 251 0.05 -7.00 -32.51
C ALA A 251 -1.18 -7.78 -33.02
N LEU A 252 -2.12 -8.14 -32.14
CA LEU A 252 -3.09 -9.21 -32.42
C LEU A 252 -4.49 -8.73 -32.84
N PHE A 253 -4.48 -7.91 -33.90
CA PHE A 253 -5.47 -7.90 -34.99
C PHE A 253 -6.80 -7.10 -34.87
N GLY A 254 -7.06 -6.30 -35.90
CA GLY A 254 -8.39 -6.03 -36.50
C GLY A 254 -8.27 -6.25 -38.03
N PHE A 255 -9.25 -6.09 -38.93
CA PHE A 255 -10.66 -5.62 -38.87
C PHE A 255 -11.32 -5.90 -40.28
N GLU A 256 -12.67 -5.99 -40.37
CA GLU A 256 -13.52 -5.57 -41.54
C GLU A 256 -13.42 -6.24 -42.96
N LYS A 257 -14.36 -6.15 -43.94
CA LYS A 257 -15.85 -5.93 -44.07
C LYS A 257 -16.29 -6.07 -45.58
N ARG A 258 -17.62 -6.07 -45.88
CA ARG A 258 -18.33 -5.68 -47.17
C ARG A 258 -18.30 -6.63 -48.40
N LEU A 259 -19.17 -6.54 -49.46
CA LEU A 259 -20.57 -6.09 -49.76
C LEU A 259 -20.87 -6.29 -51.29
N LEU A 260 -22.13 -6.19 -51.76
CA LEU A 260 -22.68 -5.94 -53.14
C LEU A 260 -23.49 -7.12 -53.77
N ARG A 261 -24.51 -7.05 -54.67
CA ARG A 261 -25.32 -6.07 -55.47
C ARG A 261 -25.36 -6.55 -56.96
N PHE A 262 -26.54 -6.87 -57.51
CA PHE A 262 -27.10 -6.52 -58.85
C PHE A 262 -27.97 -7.62 -59.55
N THR A 263 -29.19 -7.27 -60.03
CA THR A 263 -30.03 -8.04 -61.02
C THR A 263 -31.07 -7.13 -61.74
N ALA A 264 -31.91 -7.66 -62.67
CA ALA A 264 -32.36 -6.97 -63.90
C ALA A 264 -33.88 -6.62 -64.07
N ARG A 265 -34.27 -6.04 -65.23
CA ARG A 265 -35.35 -5.01 -65.33
C ARG A 265 -36.83 -5.39 -65.31
N SER A 266 -37.27 -6.54 -65.81
CA SER A 266 -38.69 -6.96 -65.72
C SER A 266 -38.99 -7.60 -64.37
N GLU A 267 -38.03 -8.35 -63.84
CA GLU A 267 -37.94 -8.63 -62.41
C GLU A 267 -37.95 -7.32 -61.61
N ILE A 268 -37.21 -6.26 -61.97
CA ILE A 268 -37.33 -4.95 -61.28
C ILE A 268 -38.77 -4.38 -61.31
N VAL A 269 -39.75 -4.85 -62.10
CA VAL A 269 -41.14 -4.37 -61.98
C VAL A 269 -41.98 -5.22 -61.04
N THR A 270 -42.06 -6.55 -61.21
CA THR A 270 -42.77 -7.43 -60.25
C THR A 270 -42.04 -7.51 -58.91
N ALA A 271 -40.72 -7.44 -58.95
CA ALA A 271 -39.88 -7.10 -57.82
C ALA A 271 -39.66 -5.58 -57.64
N SER A 272 -40.32 -4.64 -58.32
CA SER A 272 -40.57 -3.30 -57.69
C SER A 272 -41.82 -3.35 -56.84
N ALA A 273 -42.78 -4.22 -57.15
CA ALA A 273 -43.94 -4.44 -56.30
C ALA A 273 -43.58 -5.32 -55.09
N LEU A 274 -42.84 -6.42 -55.31
CA LEU A 274 -42.27 -7.23 -54.23
C LEU A 274 -41.13 -6.50 -53.53
N ILE A 275 -40.23 -5.75 -54.18
CA ILE A 275 -39.33 -4.86 -53.42
C ILE A 275 -40.14 -3.79 -52.73
N ALA A 276 -41.18 -3.15 -53.26
CA ALA A 276 -41.93 -2.15 -52.49
C ALA A 276 -42.67 -2.76 -51.29
N MET A 277 -43.29 -3.93 -51.43
CA MET A 277 -43.92 -4.66 -50.33
C MET A 277 -42.88 -5.13 -49.32
N PHE A 278 -41.82 -5.83 -49.76
CA PHE A 278 -40.70 -6.22 -48.92
C PHE A 278 -39.89 -5.02 -48.44
N PHE A 279 -39.96 -3.82 -49.02
CA PHE A 279 -39.27 -2.59 -48.59
C PHE A 279 -40.15 -1.82 -47.63
N LEU A 280 -41.48 -1.91 -47.69
CA LEU A 280 -42.34 -1.44 -46.62
C LEU A 280 -42.27 -2.40 -45.43
N LEU A 281 -42.30 -3.72 -45.67
CA LEU A 281 -42.09 -4.73 -44.64
C LEU A 281 -40.66 -4.70 -44.10
N LYS A 282 -39.65 -4.47 -44.93
CA LYS A 282 -38.25 -4.27 -44.53
C LYS A 282 -37.99 -2.87 -44.02
N CYS A 283 -38.72 -1.82 -44.34
CA CYS A 283 -38.58 -0.52 -43.67
C CYS A 283 -39.36 -0.50 -42.34
N ALA A 284 -40.39 -1.33 -42.17
CA ALA A 284 -41.01 -1.57 -40.86
C ALA A 284 -40.14 -2.50 -40.01
N TYR A 285 -39.63 -3.59 -40.60
CA TYR A 285 -38.69 -4.50 -39.96
C TYR A 285 -37.33 -3.83 -39.75
N GLU A 286 -36.84 -2.96 -40.63
CA GLU A 286 -35.65 -2.11 -40.43
C GLU A 286 -35.99 -0.99 -39.46
N ALA A 287 -37.12 -0.28 -39.50
CA ALA A 287 -37.43 0.66 -38.42
C ALA A 287 -37.42 -0.04 -37.04
N LYS A 288 -37.88 -1.29 -36.97
CA LYS A 288 -37.83 -2.12 -35.77
C LYS A 288 -36.46 -2.76 -35.48
N LEU A 289 -35.69 -3.13 -36.50
CA LEU A 289 -34.38 -3.78 -36.42
C LEU A 289 -33.28 -2.74 -36.25
N ILE A 290 -33.27 -1.65 -37.02
CA ILE A 290 -32.61 -0.38 -36.70
C ILE A 290 -33.01 0.02 -35.29
N SER A 291 -34.28 0.02 -34.86
CA SER A 291 -34.59 0.27 -33.43
C SER A 291 -33.90 -0.72 -32.48
N PHE A 292 -33.85 -2.02 -32.78
CA PHE A 292 -33.13 -3.03 -31.97
C PHE A 292 -31.58 -3.00 -32.12
N ILE A 293 -31.05 -2.33 -33.15
CA ILE A 293 -29.62 -2.17 -33.48
C ILE A 293 -29.10 -0.86 -32.89
N THR A 294 -29.85 0.23 -33.01
CA THR A 294 -29.54 1.57 -32.45
C THR A 294 -29.88 1.64 -30.97
N LYS A 295 -30.92 0.92 -30.52
CA LYS A 295 -31.21 0.67 -29.11
C LYS A 295 -31.33 -0.84 -28.89
N THR A 296 -30.19 -1.48 -28.59
CA THR A 296 -30.21 -2.77 -27.91
C THR A 296 -31.10 -2.67 -26.68
N PRO A 297 -32.14 -3.53 -26.52
CA PRO A 297 -32.89 -3.60 -25.29
C PRO A 297 -31.95 -4.16 -24.22
N ARG A 298 -31.30 -3.27 -23.47
CA ARG A 298 -30.51 -3.63 -22.30
C ARG A 298 -31.50 -4.26 -21.31
N TYR A 299 -31.29 -5.52 -20.96
CA TYR A 299 -31.96 -6.08 -19.78
C TYR A 299 -31.65 -5.15 -18.60
N PRO A 300 -32.63 -4.83 -17.73
CA PRO A 300 -32.32 -4.13 -16.50
C PRO A 300 -31.30 -4.98 -15.74
N GLY A 301 -30.13 -4.39 -15.49
CA GLY A 301 -29.09 -5.01 -14.68
C GLY A 301 -29.65 -5.40 -13.30
N ALA A 302 -28.91 -6.22 -12.57
CA ALA A 302 -29.26 -6.43 -11.16
C ALA A 302 -29.29 -5.07 -10.45
N LEU A 303 -30.30 -4.84 -9.61
CA LEU A 303 -30.41 -3.63 -8.79
C LEU A 303 -29.90 -3.83 -7.36
N SER A 304 -29.58 -5.08 -7.00
CA SER A 304 -29.10 -5.49 -5.67
C SER A 304 -28.07 -6.61 -5.79
N VAL A 305 -27.28 -6.81 -4.73
CA VAL A 305 -26.35 -7.96 -4.66
C VAL A 305 -27.11 -9.29 -4.58
N GLN A 306 -28.33 -9.27 -4.02
CA GLN A 306 -29.23 -10.42 -4.02
C GLN A 306 -29.67 -10.81 -5.44
N GLU A 307 -30.00 -9.84 -6.30
CA GLU A 307 -30.34 -10.11 -7.70
C GLU A 307 -29.14 -10.64 -8.51
N LEU A 308 -27.90 -10.21 -8.21
CA LEU A 308 -26.70 -10.81 -8.81
C LEU A 308 -26.61 -12.30 -8.46
N ARG A 309 -26.88 -12.64 -7.19
CA ARG A 309 -26.84 -14.02 -6.68
C ARG A 309 -27.95 -14.90 -7.27
N GLU A 310 -29.17 -14.38 -7.35
CA GLU A 310 -30.31 -15.10 -7.94
C GLU A 310 -30.15 -15.34 -9.44
N ARG A 311 -29.49 -14.42 -10.15
CA ARG A 311 -29.20 -14.53 -11.58
C ARG A 311 -27.87 -15.24 -11.88
N ASN A 312 -27.12 -15.66 -10.85
CA ASN A 312 -25.78 -16.26 -10.94
C ASN A 312 -24.80 -15.43 -11.82
N ILE A 313 -24.77 -14.12 -11.59
CA ILE A 313 -23.93 -13.18 -12.35
C ILE A 313 -22.55 -13.09 -11.69
N THR A 314 -21.51 -13.41 -12.47
CA THR A 314 -20.11 -13.26 -12.06
C THR A 314 -19.75 -11.79 -11.85
N VAL A 315 -19.12 -11.49 -10.71
CA VAL A 315 -18.61 -10.17 -10.33
C VAL A 315 -17.10 -10.18 -10.45
N TYR A 316 -16.59 -9.41 -11.40
CA TYR A 316 -15.17 -9.36 -11.71
C TYR A 316 -14.44 -8.34 -10.85
N HIS A 317 -13.30 -8.71 -10.25
CA HIS A 317 -12.44 -7.80 -9.48
C HIS A 317 -11.01 -7.82 -10.01
N LYS A 318 -10.31 -6.68 -9.97
CA LYS A 318 -8.92 -6.59 -10.44
C LYS A 318 -7.91 -6.43 -9.31
N ASN A 319 -8.00 -5.33 -8.56
CA ASN A 319 -6.93 -4.90 -7.63
C ASN A 319 -7.24 -5.15 -6.14
N PHE A 320 -8.28 -5.92 -5.82
CA PHE A 320 -8.78 -6.08 -4.45
C PHE A 320 -8.53 -7.48 -3.90
N ASN A 321 -8.04 -7.56 -2.66
CA ASN A 321 -8.10 -8.79 -1.90
C ASN A 321 -9.54 -9.06 -1.44
N THR A 322 -10.12 -10.15 -1.92
CA THR A 322 -11.52 -10.51 -1.72
C THR A 322 -11.80 -11.39 -0.51
N THR A 323 -10.78 -11.79 0.27
CA THR A 323 -10.89 -12.73 1.41
C THR A 323 -11.87 -12.32 2.52
N HIS A 324 -12.35 -11.07 2.51
CA HIS A 324 -13.28 -10.53 3.51
C HIS A 324 -14.65 -10.12 2.93
N MET A 325 -14.92 -10.46 1.66
CA MET A 325 -16.10 -9.99 0.91
C MET A 325 -17.25 -11.01 0.92
N ASN A 326 -17.69 -11.43 2.11
CA ASN A 326 -18.67 -12.52 2.30
C ASN A 326 -20.00 -12.33 1.53
N LYS A 327 -20.40 -11.07 1.23
CA LYS A 327 -21.59 -10.78 0.41
C LYS A 327 -21.48 -11.30 -1.03
N LEU A 328 -20.27 -11.41 -1.57
CA LEU A 328 -19.97 -11.83 -2.94
C LEU A 328 -19.38 -13.25 -3.03
N GLU A 329 -19.38 -13.99 -1.93
CA GLU A 329 -18.92 -15.38 -1.88
C GLU A 329 -19.61 -16.24 -2.94
N GLY A 330 -18.82 -16.99 -3.72
CA GLY A 330 -19.29 -17.82 -4.83
C GLY A 330 -19.60 -17.08 -6.14
N MET A 331 -19.50 -15.74 -6.18
CA MET A 331 -19.77 -14.94 -7.39
C MET A 331 -18.52 -14.25 -7.96
N LEU A 332 -17.41 -14.23 -7.22
CA LEU A 332 -16.21 -13.48 -7.59
C LEU A 332 -15.33 -14.22 -8.60
N ASP A 333 -14.82 -13.47 -9.58
CA ASP A 333 -13.79 -13.91 -10.52
C ASP A 333 -12.78 -12.77 -10.80
N VAL A 334 -11.60 -13.10 -11.31
CA VAL A 334 -10.52 -12.13 -11.52
C VAL A 334 -10.64 -11.48 -12.91
N TYR A 335 -10.58 -10.14 -12.95
CA TYR A 335 -10.57 -9.39 -14.21
C TYR A 335 -9.16 -9.22 -14.77
N ASP A 336 -8.80 -10.05 -15.75
CA ASP A 336 -7.50 -9.95 -16.45
C ASP A 336 -7.49 -8.90 -17.60
N GLY A 337 -8.57 -8.11 -17.75
CA GLY A 337 -8.70 -7.10 -18.80
C GLY A 337 -7.97 -5.79 -18.49
N ASP A 338 -7.23 -5.25 -19.45
CA ASP A 338 -6.39 -4.05 -19.26
C ASP A 338 -7.14 -2.72 -19.17
N ALA A 339 -8.35 -2.69 -19.74
CA ALA A 339 -9.32 -1.61 -19.66
C ALA A 339 -10.66 -2.20 -19.19
N ILE A 340 -11.40 -1.45 -18.38
CA ILE A 340 -12.72 -1.85 -17.88
C ILE A 340 -13.74 -1.79 -19.02
N ALA A 341 -13.99 -2.95 -19.65
CA ALA A 341 -15.01 -3.08 -20.68
C ALA A 341 -16.39 -3.29 -20.05
N PHE A 342 -17.16 -2.23 -19.87
CA PHE A 342 -18.52 -2.26 -19.30
C PHE A 342 -19.58 -3.00 -20.16
N GLU A 343 -19.19 -3.69 -21.23
CA GLU A 343 -20.10 -4.43 -22.12
C GLU A 343 -20.59 -5.74 -21.49
N GLY A 344 -21.55 -5.63 -20.57
CA GLY A 344 -22.22 -6.78 -19.94
C GLY A 344 -21.47 -7.42 -18.77
N LEU A 345 -20.33 -6.85 -18.35
CA LEU A 345 -19.59 -7.28 -17.17
C LEU A 345 -20.09 -6.55 -15.91
N THR A 346 -20.19 -7.27 -14.80
CA THR A 346 -20.37 -6.67 -13.47
C THR A 346 -19.01 -6.57 -12.81
N ILE A 347 -18.58 -5.35 -12.47
CA ILE A 347 -17.21 -5.08 -12.00
C ILE A 347 -17.25 -4.48 -10.60
N LEU A 348 -16.38 -4.99 -9.74
CA LEU A 348 -16.14 -4.48 -8.40
C LEU A 348 -14.91 -3.57 -8.40
N ASP A 349 -15.14 -2.28 -8.17
CA ASP A 349 -14.08 -1.30 -7.94
C ASP A 349 -14.50 -0.27 -6.88
N ASN A 350 -13.59 0.62 -6.51
CA ASN A 350 -13.82 1.72 -5.60
C ASN A 350 -14.81 2.74 -6.21
N ILE A 351 -15.76 3.21 -5.41
CA ILE A 351 -16.84 4.11 -5.85
C ILE A 351 -16.35 5.40 -6.54
N MET A 352 -15.21 5.94 -6.11
CA MET A 352 -14.62 7.14 -6.75
C MET A 352 -14.15 6.85 -8.18
N VAL A 353 -13.62 5.66 -8.43
CA VAL A 353 -13.15 5.20 -9.75
C VAL A 353 -14.33 5.04 -10.68
N LEU A 354 -15.37 4.31 -10.25
CA LEU A 354 -16.60 4.10 -11.02
C LEU A 354 -17.28 5.43 -11.39
N ASN A 355 -17.27 6.41 -10.47
CA ASN A 355 -17.80 7.76 -10.72
C ASN A 355 -16.95 8.58 -11.71
N ILE A 356 -15.61 8.50 -11.63
CA ILE A 356 -14.71 9.17 -12.59
C ILE A 356 -14.86 8.54 -13.98
N GLU A 357 -14.90 7.21 -14.07
CA GLU A 357 -15.15 6.51 -15.33
C GLU A 357 -16.52 6.84 -15.90
N MET A 358 -17.54 7.07 -15.05
CA MET A 358 -18.88 7.46 -15.52
C MET A 358 -18.85 8.84 -16.17
N LEU A 359 -18.15 9.80 -15.55
CA LEU A 359 -17.94 11.15 -16.12
C LEU A 359 -17.15 11.14 -17.44
N VAL A 360 -16.23 10.18 -17.63
CA VAL A 360 -15.43 10.05 -18.86
C VAL A 360 -16.19 9.28 -19.95
N ASN A 361 -16.91 8.21 -19.62
CA ASN A 361 -17.69 7.42 -20.58
C ASN A 361 -18.93 8.17 -21.09
N ASP A 362 -19.49 9.10 -20.30
CA ASP A 362 -20.50 10.08 -20.74
C ASP A 362 -19.95 11.11 -21.79
N VAL A 363 -18.67 11.01 -22.16
CA VAL A 363 -18.03 11.74 -23.28
C VAL A 363 -17.89 10.88 -24.56
N GLU A 364 -18.19 9.59 -24.50
CA GLU A 364 -17.99 8.60 -25.58
C GLU A 364 -19.25 8.40 -26.46
N ASP A 365 -20.18 9.36 -26.46
CA ASP A 365 -21.38 9.44 -27.33
C ASP A 365 -22.49 8.39 -27.07
N PHE A 366 -22.45 7.72 -25.90
CA PHE A 366 -23.59 6.98 -25.36
C PHE A 366 -24.63 7.96 -24.78
N ASP A 367 -25.84 8.03 -25.36
CA ASP A 367 -26.95 8.88 -24.85
C ASP A 367 -27.44 8.48 -23.44
N GLU A 368 -27.06 7.29 -22.96
CA GLU A 368 -27.48 6.68 -21.70
C GLU A 368 -26.26 5.94 -21.11
N THR A 369 -25.91 6.22 -19.84
CA THR A 369 -24.73 5.64 -19.16
C THR A 369 -24.70 4.11 -19.36
N PRO A 370 -23.57 3.52 -19.81
CA PRO A 370 -23.56 2.12 -20.23
C PRO A 370 -23.75 1.11 -19.08
N TYR A 371 -23.65 1.55 -17.83
CA TYR A 371 -23.75 0.75 -16.62
C TYR A 371 -24.49 1.51 -15.51
N ASN A 372 -24.87 0.78 -14.47
CA ASN A 372 -25.45 1.30 -13.22
C ASN A 372 -24.54 0.93 -12.06
N ILE A 373 -24.28 1.86 -11.14
CA ILE A 373 -23.51 1.58 -9.91
C ILE A 373 -24.50 1.11 -8.85
N LEU A 374 -24.24 -0.04 -8.23
CA LEU A 374 -25.05 -0.53 -7.11
C LEU A 374 -24.82 0.34 -5.86
N GLU A 375 -25.91 0.75 -5.20
CA GLU A 375 -25.85 1.49 -3.93
C GLU A 375 -25.34 0.61 -2.77
N GLU A 376 -25.41 -0.72 -2.90
CA GLU A 376 -24.95 -1.67 -1.90
C GLU A 376 -23.43 -1.75 -1.80
N ILE A 377 -22.85 -1.13 -0.77
CA ILE A 377 -21.44 -1.28 -0.43
C ILE A 377 -21.16 -2.73 0.03
N VAL A 378 -20.28 -3.41 -0.69
CA VAL A 378 -19.88 -4.80 -0.41
C VAL A 378 -18.71 -4.94 0.55
N PHE A 379 -17.85 -3.92 0.59
CA PHE A 379 -16.66 -3.85 1.43
C PHE A 379 -16.28 -2.38 1.64
N GLU A 380 -15.86 -2.04 2.85
CA GLU A 380 -15.36 -0.71 3.21
C GLU A 380 -13.94 -0.87 3.77
N ALA A 381 -13.00 -0.11 3.22
CA ALA A 381 -11.63 -0.04 3.70
C ALA A 381 -11.19 1.41 3.76
N LEU A 382 -10.60 1.79 4.89
CA LEU A 382 -9.97 3.09 5.07
C LEU A 382 -8.57 3.04 4.45
N PRO A 383 -8.15 4.04 3.65
CA PRO A 383 -6.75 4.17 3.28
C PRO A 383 -5.90 4.36 4.54
N PHE A 384 -4.73 3.73 4.58
CA PHE A 384 -3.85 3.76 5.74
C PHE A 384 -2.40 4.00 5.35
N TYR A 385 -1.74 4.84 6.14
CA TYR A 385 -0.32 5.14 5.97
C TYR A 385 0.52 4.09 6.70
N SER A 386 1.30 3.32 5.94
CA SER A 386 2.27 2.38 6.53
C SER A 386 3.56 3.12 6.88
N PHE A 387 3.96 3.03 8.15
CA PHE A 387 5.26 3.44 8.63
C PHE A 387 6.03 2.21 9.09
N GLN A 388 7.37 2.24 8.99
CA GLN A 388 8.17 1.28 9.74
C GLN A 388 7.73 1.30 11.22
N PRO A 389 7.59 0.16 11.91
CA PRO A 389 6.95 0.08 13.24
C PRO A 389 7.49 1.09 14.26
N LYS A 390 8.78 1.44 14.11
CA LYS A 390 9.55 2.38 14.93
C LYS A 390 10.10 3.57 14.12
N SER A 391 9.29 4.14 13.23
CA SER A 391 9.60 5.44 12.61
C SER A 391 9.30 6.58 13.60
N PRO A 392 10.23 7.53 13.86
CA PRO A 392 9.99 8.65 14.77
C PRO A 392 8.97 9.64 14.22
N ILE A 393 8.72 9.60 12.91
CA ILE A 393 7.72 10.41 12.22
C ILE A 393 6.30 9.90 12.49
N ARG A 394 6.10 8.63 12.88
CA ARG A 394 4.78 8.00 13.01
C ARG A 394 3.84 8.74 13.97
N LYS A 395 4.29 9.08 15.19
CA LYS A 395 3.47 9.82 16.18
C LYS A 395 3.22 11.28 15.75
N PRO A 396 4.24 12.08 15.36
CA PRO A 396 4.03 13.42 14.79
C PRO A 396 3.08 13.44 13.60
N PHE A 397 3.24 12.51 12.65
CA PHE A 397 2.39 12.39 11.47
C PHE A 397 0.95 12.01 11.83
N LEU A 398 0.72 11.11 12.78
CA LEU A 398 -0.63 10.76 13.24
C LEU A 398 -1.35 11.99 13.83
N ASN A 399 -0.68 12.74 14.70
CA ASN A 399 -1.22 13.98 15.28
C ASN A 399 -1.46 15.07 14.21
N TYR A 400 -0.59 15.13 13.20
CA TYR A 400 -0.74 16.04 12.07
C TYR A 400 -1.91 15.65 11.16
N HIS A 401 -2.03 14.38 10.80
CA HIS A 401 -3.12 13.82 10.00
C HIS A 401 -4.48 14.06 10.65
N LEU A 402 -4.59 13.88 11.97
CA LEU A 402 -5.80 14.22 12.73
C LEU A 402 -6.18 15.70 12.57
N ARG A 403 -5.22 16.63 12.71
CA ARG A 403 -5.48 18.07 12.51
C ARG A 403 -5.86 18.42 11.08
N VAL A 404 -5.25 17.76 10.09
CA VAL A 404 -5.57 17.95 8.66
C VAL A 404 -7.00 17.45 8.36
N PHE A 405 -7.39 16.33 8.95
CA PHE A 405 -8.76 15.79 8.88
C PHE A 405 -9.77 16.71 9.58
N GLU A 406 -9.49 17.16 10.81
CA GLU A 406 -10.31 18.13 11.56
C GLU A 406 -10.48 19.48 10.82
N ALA A 407 -9.46 19.90 10.07
CA ALA A 407 -9.51 21.09 9.21
C ALA A 407 -10.32 20.90 7.91
N GLY A 408 -10.83 19.70 7.63
CA GLY A 408 -11.61 19.39 6.43
C GLY A 408 -10.79 19.38 5.12
N LEU A 409 -9.46 19.36 5.20
CA LEU A 409 -8.57 19.40 4.04
C LEU A 409 -8.73 18.19 3.09
N PRO A 410 -8.91 16.94 3.56
CA PRO A 410 -9.21 15.79 2.68
C PRO A 410 -10.41 16.05 1.77
N LEU A 411 -11.55 16.46 2.35
CA LEU A 411 -12.77 16.78 1.62
C LEU A 411 -12.58 17.94 0.63
N HIS A 412 -11.80 18.95 1.00
CA HIS A 412 -11.47 20.06 0.10
C HIS A 412 -10.63 19.60 -1.11
N TRP A 413 -9.62 18.76 -0.87
CA TRP A 413 -8.76 18.19 -1.93
C TRP A 413 -9.51 17.20 -2.83
N GLU A 414 -10.44 16.43 -2.28
CA GLU A 414 -11.36 15.57 -3.04
C GLU A 414 -12.24 16.40 -3.98
N GLN A 415 -12.87 17.47 -3.46
CA GLN A 415 -13.71 18.38 -4.24
C GLN A 415 -12.92 19.09 -5.36
N GLU A 416 -11.70 19.56 -5.08
CA GLU A 416 -10.82 20.18 -6.07
C GLU A 416 -10.47 19.18 -7.18
N THR A 417 -10.10 17.96 -6.81
CA THR A 417 -9.74 16.87 -7.73
C THR A 417 -10.93 16.50 -8.62
N TYR A 418 -12.10 16.27 -8.03
CA TYR A 418 -13.33 15.91 -8.73
C TYR A 418 -13.82 17.03 -9.66
N GLY A 419 -13.75 18.29 -9.21
CA GLY A 419 -14.01 19.46 -10.05
C GLY A 419 -13.09 19.54 -11.27
N CYS A 420 -11.83 19.15 -11.12
CA CYS A 420 -10.87 19.09 -12.23
C CYS A 420 -11.20 17.96 -13.23
N TYR A 421 -11.65 16.79 -12.77
CA TYR A 421 -12.17 15.71 -13.62
C TYR A 421 -13.40 16.15 -14.43
N ILE A 422 -14.37 16.83 -13.80
CA ILE A 422 -15.56 17.40 -14.48
C ILE A 422 -15.13 18.40 -15.55
N ALA A 423 -14.21 19.32 -15.23
CA ALA A 423 -13.70 20.30 -16.17
C ALA A 423 -12.97 19.64 -17.35
N HIS A 424 -12.21 18.57 -17.12
CA HIS A 424 -11.55 17.80 -18.17
C HIS A 424 -12.56 17.08 -19.08
N ALA A 425 -13.55 16.39 -18.52
CA ALA A 425 -14.60 15.71 -19.26
C ALA A 425 -15.39 16.69 -20.16
N ASN A 426 -15.77 17.85 -19.62
CA ASN A 426 -16.44 18.91 -20.38
C ASN A 426 -15.57 19.48 -21.51
N ASN A 427 -14.26 19.65 -21.28
CA ASN A 427 -13.32 20.08 -22.33
C ASN A 427 -13.16 19.03 -23.44
N LEU A 428 -13.21 17.73 -23.11
CA LEU A 428 -13.24 16.66 -24.12
C LEU A 428 -14.54 16.68 -24.93
N LYS A 429 -15.70 16.87 -24.28
CA LYS A 429 -17.01 17.06 -24.96
C LYS A 429 -17.00 18.22 -25.95
N LEU A 430 -16.34 19.33 -25.61
CA LEU A 430 -16.24 20.52 -26.46
C LEU A 430 -15.24 20.37 -27.62
N LYS A 431 -14.17 19.59 -27.45
CA LYS A 431 -13.10 19.43 -28.46
C LYS A 431 -13.34 18.31 -29.46
N ARG A 432 -14.13 17.28 -29.12
CA ARG A 432 -14.46 16.21 -30.07
C ARG A 432 -15.47 16.73 -31.10
N PRO A 433 -15.19 16.69 -32.42
CA PRO A 433 -16.25 16.84 -33.40
C PRO A 433 -17.22 15.67 -33.18
N ARG A 434 -18.53 15.95 -33.10
CA ARG A 434 -19.58 14.92 -33.04
C ARG A 434 -19.37 13.95 -34.20
N LYS A 435 -18.84 12.75 -33.92
CA LYS A 435 -18.81 11.69 -34.92
C LYS A 435 -20.26 11.31 -35.20
N PRO A 436 -20.72 11.26 -36.45
CA PRO A 436 -22.04 10.70 -36.73
C PRO A 436 -22.04 9.24 -36.26
N LYS A 437 -23.02 8.85 -35.44
CA LYS A 437 -23.11 7.52 -34.82
C LYS A 437 -22.96 6.40 -35.85
N GLU A 438 -21.78 5.79 -35.89
CA GLU A 438 -21.50 4.64 -36.75
C GLU A 438 -22.06 3.38 -36.07
N ASN A 439 -23.31 3.04 -36.39
CA ASN A 439 -23.97 1.85 -35.87
C ASN A 439 -23.36 0.58 -36.49
N PHE A 440 -22.26 0.09 -35.93
CA PHE A 440 -21.65 -1.18 -36.34
C PHE A 440 -22.51 -2.35 -35.84
N ILE A 441 -23.01 -3.16 -36.78
CA ILE A 441 -23.80 -4.36 -36.48
C ILE A 441 -22.83 -5.51 -36.18
N HIS A 442 -22.82 -6.02 -34.94
CA HIS A 442 -21.98 -7.17 -34.58
C HIS A 442 -22.39 -8.47 -35.28
N GLU A 443 -21.40 -9.24 -35.69
CA GLU A 443 -21.52 -10.49 -36.45
C GLU A 443 -22.29 -11.59 -35.69
N ASP A 444 -22.17 -11.63 -34.36
CA ASP A 444 -22.87 -12.60 -33.52
C ASP A 444 -24.39 -12.53 -33.63
N LYS A 445 -24.94 -11.34 -33.89
CA LYS A 445 -26.38 -11.15 -34.11
C LYS A 445 -26.87 -11.73 -35.43
N LEU A 446 -25.97 -12.09 -36.34
CA LEU A 446 -26.25 -12.75 -37.63
C LEU A 446 -26.09 -14.28 -37.58
N LYS A 447 -25.41 -14.85 -36.57
CA LYS A 447 -25.21 -16.31 -36.42
C LYS A 447 -26.51 -17.14 -36.49
N PRO A 448 -27.63 -16.76 -35.83
CA PRO A 448 -28.88 -17.53 -35.93
C PRO A 448 -29.45 -17.54 -37.35
N LEU A 449 -29.26 -16.44 -38.08
CA LEU A 449 -29.68 -16.29 -39.48
C LEU A 449 -28.87 -17.24 -40.39
N VAL A 450 -27.54 -17.29 -40.20
CA VAL A 450 -26.65 -18.19 -40.93
C VAL A 450 -26.99 -19.65 -40.65
N LEU A 451 -27.25 -20.01 -39.39
CA LEU A 451 -27.63 -21.37 -39.01
C LEU A 451 -28.97 -21.79 -39.65
N PHE A 452 -29.96 -20.90 -39.66
CA PHE A 452 -31.23 -21.11 -40.35
C PHE A 452 -31.03 -21.38 -41.86
N PHE A 453 -30.18 -20.60 -42.54
CA PHE A 453 -29.83 -20.85 -43.94
C PHE A 453 -29.10 -22.19 -44.15
N SER A 454 -28.19 -22.57 -43.26
CA SER A 454 -27.50 -23.87 -43.32
C SER A 454 -28.48 -25.04 -43.18
N VAL A 455 -29.45 -24.95 -42.27
CA VAL A 455 -30.50 -25.98 -42.11
C VAL A 455 -31.38 -26.05 -43.36
N GLN A 456 -31.79 -24.92 -43.93
CA GLN A 456 -32.55 -24.89 -45.19
C GLN A 456 -31.77 -25.53 -46.35
N TRP A 457 -30.47 -25.30 -46.43
CA TRP A 457 -29.61 -25.89 -47.46
C TRP A 457 -29.51 -27.41 -47.34
N VAL A 458 -29.29 -27.93 -46.13
CA VAL A 458 -29.31 -29.38 -45.86
C VAL A 458 -30.67 -30.01 -46.20
N LEU A 459 -31.76 -29.33 -45.85
CA LEU A 459 -33.12 -29.79 -46.20
C LEU A 459 -33.31 -29.86 -47.73
N ALA A 460 -32.85 -28.85 -48.47
CA ALA A 460 -32.94 -28.81 -49.92
C ALA A 460 -32.12 -29.93 -50.59
N VAL A 461 -30.91 -30.21 -50.09
CA VAL A 461 -30.08 -31.34 -50.56
C VAL A 461 -30.75 -32.68 -50.23
N ALA A 462 -31.35 -32.83 -49.06
CA ALA A 462 -32.06 -34.06 -48.69
C ALA A 462 -33.29 -34.32 -49.58
N VAL A 463 -34.07 -33.27 -49.90
CA VAL A 463 -35.18 -33.35 -50.86
C VAL A 463 -34.67 -33.73 -52.25
N PHE A 464 -33.63 -33.07 -52.74
CA PHE A 464 -33.03 -33.37 -54.05
C PHE A 464 -32.52 -34.82 -54.15
N VAL A 465 -31.86 -35.34 -53.10
CA VAL A 465 -31.41 -36.74 -53.05
C VAL A 465 -32.60 -37.71 -52.99
N ALA A 466 -33.66 -37.38 -52.25
CA ALA A 466 -34.88 -38.19 -52.22
C ALA A 466 -35.59 -38.23 -53.59
N GLU A 467 -35.72 -37.09 -54.28
CA GLU A 467 -36.27 -37.03 -55.65
C GLU A 467 -35.47 -37.90 -56.62
N ASN A 468 -34.13 -37.90 -56.55
CA ASN A 468 -33.26 -38.74 -57.39
C ASN A 468 -33.22 -40.23 -56.97
N LEU A 469 -33.82 -40.61 -55.84
CA LEU A 469 -33.91 -42.02 -55.37
C LEU A 469 -35.30 -42.64 -55.57
N PHE A 470 -36.33 -41.82 -55.79
CA PHE A 470 -37.72 -42.25 -56.03
C PHE A 470 -38.17 -42.10 -57.50
N ILE A 471 -37.25 -41.66 -58.38
CA ILE A 471 -37.37 -41.63 -59.85
C ILE A 471 -36.50 -42.75 -60.44
#